data_AF-A0A9W6SLB2-F1
#
_entry.id   AF-A0A9W6SLB2-F1
#
_cell.length_a   1.000
_cell.length_b   1.000
_cell.length_c   1.000
_cell.angle_alpha   90.00
_cell.angle_beta   90.00
_cell.angle_gamma   90.00
#
_symmetry.space_group_name_H-M   'P 1'
#
loop_
_entity.id
_entity.type
_entity.pdbx_description
1 polymer ?
#
loop_
_entity_poly.entity_id
_entity_poly.type
_entity_poly.pdbx_seq_one_letter_code
_entity_poly.pdbx_strand_id
1 'polypeptide(L)'
;MSTSDGDGFTVASQSPDGSVRVRLALGGPAEVELHGPITRTHTETALAEQTRAALSAAVRAFHKTRRARLGISEEPGTGPETPRTRMKAEFESRVEALAFTVASPGGEVKVGWGGPDRVQVGIRPGALLRRARPELAGEIAGAVNAALARFSEEVVRAHAAVYIPKYWREM
;
A
#
# COMPACT_ATOMS: atom_id res chain seq x y z
N MET A 1 -5.24 -15.93 31.08
CA MET A 1 -5.41 -16.43 29.70
C MET A 1 -4.70 -15.46 28.79
N SER A 2 -3.45 -15.78 28.41
CA SER A 2 -2.68 -14.98 27.46
C SER A 2 -3.00 -15.47 26.06
N THR A 3 -3.77 -14.70 25.30
CA THR A 3 -3.98 -14.94 23.87
C THR A 3 -2.80 -14.32 23.13
N SER A 4 -1.94 -15.19 22.60
CA SER A 4 -0.91 -14.94 21.58
C SER A 4 -0.85 -13.51 21.03
N ASP A 5 0.09 -12.70 21.55
CA ASP A 5 0.66 -11.61 20.78
C ASP A 5 1.43 -12.24 19.62
N GLY A 6 0.74 -12.39 18.49
CA GLY A 6 1.36 -12.64 17.22
C GLY A 6 2.28 -11.46 16.93
N ASP A 7 3.58 -11.73 16.91
CA ASP A 7 4.69 -10.80 16.75
C ASP A 7 4.72 -10.21 15.31
N GLY A 8 3.60 -9.60 14.92
CA GLY A 8 3.29 -9.10 13.60
C GLY A 8 3.64 -7.63 13.51
N PHE A 9 4.64 -7.32 12.67
CA PHE A 9 5.03 -5.95 12.40
C PHE A 9 3.82 -5.14 11.90
N THR A 10 3.43 -4.14 12.68
CA THR A 10 2.25 -3.32 12.41
C THR A 10 2.64 -1.84 12.37
N VAL A 11 2.19 -1.14 11.33
CA VAL A 11 2.33 0.31 11.16
C VAL A 11 0.96 0.93 11.20
N ALA A 12 0.78 1.98 12.00
CA ALA A 12 -0.40 2.81 11.92
C ALA A 12 -0.01 4.22 11.45
N SER A 13 -0.88 4.82 10.65
CA SER A 13 -0.82 6.23 10.30
C SER A 13 -2.20 6.85 10.40
N GLN A 14 -2.22 8.16 10.65
CA GLN A 14 -3.44 8.94 10.79
C GLN A 14 -3.39 10.11 9.82
N SER A 15 -4.55 10.48 9.28
CA SER A 15 -4.70 11.66 8.44
C SER A 15 -4.42 12.94 9.24
N PRO A 16 -4.00 14.04 8.58
CA PRO A 16 -3.72 15.30 9.25
C PRO A 16 -4.84 15.83 10.15
N ASP A 17 -6.10 15.62 9.77
CA ASP A 17 -7.27 16.06 10.54
C ASP A 17 -7.78 15.03 11.56
N GLY A 18 -7.11 13.87 11.68
CA GLY A 18 -7.47 12.81 12.60
C GLY A 18 -8.64 11.92 12.16
N SER A 19 -9.29 12.23 11.03
CA SER A 19 -10.54 11.58 10.59
C SER A 19 -10.35 10.16 10.04
N VAL A 20 -9.17 9.82 9.53
CA VAL A 20 -8.86 8.50 8.98
C VAL A 20 -7.62 7.95 9.65
N ARG A 21 -7.69 6.71 10.12
CA ARG A 21 -6.54 5.94 10.57
C ARG A 21 -6.41 4.68 9.72
N VAL A 22 -5.21 4.43 9.22
CA VAL A 22 -4.87 3.23 8.44
C VAL A 22 -3.83 2.45 9.22
N ARG A 23 -4.08 1.16 9.41
CA ARG A 23 -3.16 0.23 10.05
C ARG A 23 -2.81 -0.89 9.07
N LEU A 24 -1.51 -1.09 8.83
CA LEU A 24 -0.97 -2.11 7.95
C LEU A 24 -0.19 -3.12 8.79
N ALA A 25 -0.51 -4.40 8.67
CA ALA A 25 0.20 -5.48 9.32
C ALA A 25 0.95 -6.33 8.29
N LEU A 26 2.15 -6.79 8.64
CA LEU A 26 2.91 -7.71 7.82
C LEU A 26 2.20 -9.07 7.76
N GLY A 27 1.75 -9.46 6.56
CA GLY A 27 1.03 -10.72 6.38
C GLY A 27 -0.41 -10.71 6.90
N GLY A 28 -0.92 -9.55 7.32
CA GLY A 28 -2.30 -9.34 7.75
C GLY A 28 -3.03 -8.35 6.85
N PRO A 29 -4.37 -8.26 6.96
CA PRO A 29 -5.14 -7.27 6.25
C PRO A 29 -4.82 -5.86 6.75
N ALA A 30 -4.90 -4.89 5.86
CA ALA A 30 -5.02 -3.49 6.20
C ALA A 30 -6.36 -3.24 6.91
N GLU A 31 -6.30 -2.45 7.97
CA GLU A 31 -7.46 -1.97 8.72
C GLU A 31 -7.60 -0.46 8.54
N VAL A 32 -8.85 -0.01 8.39
CA VAL A 32 -9.18 1.41 8.22
C VAL A 32 -10.26 1.79 9.23
N GLU A 33 -9.96 2.82 10.00
CA GLU A 33 -10.87 3.38 10.99
C GLU A 33 -11.22 4.81 10.58
N LEU A 34 -12.52 5.12 10.65
CA LEU A 34 -13.06 6.46 10.40
C LEU A 34 -13.52 7.07 11.73
N HIS A 35 -12.96 8.24 12.07
CA HIS A 35 -13.20 8.94 13.33
C HIS A 35 -14.03 10.21 13.13
N GLY A 36 -14.81 10.57 14.15
CA GLY A 36 -15.66 11.75 14.12
C GLY A 36 -16.90 11.62 13.21
N PRO A 37 -17.65 12.73 13.04
CA PRO A 37 -18.87 12.76 12.26
C PRO A 37 -18.59 12.99 10.76
N ILE A 38 -17.89 12.05 10.12
CA ILE A 38 -17.40 12.13 8.73
C ILE A 38 -18.44 12.68 7.74
N THR A 39 -19.69 12.21 7.83
CA THR A 39 -20.79 12.62 6.91
C THR A 39 -21.23 14.08 7.07
N ARG A 40 -20.86 14.74 8.19
CA ARG A 40 -21.16 16.15 8.46
C ARG A 40 -19.98 17.07 8.16
N THR A 41 -18.76 16.57 8.26
CA THR A 41 -17.53 17.39 8.21
C THR A 41 -16.75 17.23 6.93
N HIS A 42 -17.03 16.19 6.13
CA HIS A 42 -16.28 15.87 4.93
C HIS A 42 -17.18 15.74 3.71
N THR A 43 -16.65 16.18 2.57
CA THR A 43 -17.09 15.71 1.25
C THR A 43 -16.35 14.42 0.89
N GLU A 44 -16.82 13.67 -0.10
CA GLU A 44 -16.13 12.49 -0.59
C GLU A 44 -14.70 12.80 -1.06
N THR A 45 -14.49 13.96 -1.67
CA THR A 45 -13.16 14.41 -2.10
C THR A 45 -12.26 14.70 -0.89
N ALA A 46 -12.78 15.39 0.14
CA ALA A 46 -12.02 15.66 1.35
C ALA A 46 -11.63 14.35 2.06
N LEU A 47 -12.58 13.42 2.21
CA LEU A 47 -12.32 12.12 2.84
C LEU A 47 -11.32 11.28 2.01
N ALA A 48 -11.41 11.32 0.68
CA ALA A 48 -10.46 10.64 -0.19
C ALA A 48 -9.04 11.18 0.01
N GLU A 49 -8.86 12.50 0.12
CA GLU A 49 -7.56 13.12 0.40
C GLU A 49 -7.01 12.73 1.77
N GLN A 50 -7.84 12.74 2.82
CA GLN A 50 -7.42 12.29 4.15
C GLN A 50 -7.03 10.82 4.16
N THR A 51 -7.80 9.98 3.45
CA THR A 51 -7.50 8.56 3.29
C THR A 51 -6.19 8.35 2.54
N ARG A 52 -5.97 9.10 1.44
CA ARG A 52 -4.73 9.09 0.67
C ARG A 52 -3.53 9.48 1.53
N ALA A 53 -3.66 10.52 2.33
CA ALA A 53 -2.59 10.99 3.22
C ALA A 53 -2.20 9.92 4.25
N ALA A 54 -3.20 9.37 4.97
CA ALA A 54 -2.97 8.31 5.95
C ALA A 54 -2.37 7.05 5.31
N LEU A 55 -2.91 6.61 4.17
CA LEU A 55 -2.43 5.42 3.46
C LEU A 55 -1.01 5.60 2.93
N SER A 56 -0.70 6.75 2.31
CA SER A 56 0.64 7.03 1.79
C SER A 56 1.69 7.03 2.90
N ALA A 57 1.37 7.63 4.04
CA ALA A 57 2.25 7.62 5.21
C ALA A 57 2.41 6.21 5.79
N ALA A 58 1.33 5.42 5.87
CA ALA A 58 1.38 4.04 6.32
C ALA A 58 2.24 3.16 5.40
N VAL A 59 2.07 3.25 4.07
CA VAL A 59 2.83 2.48 3.08
C VAL A 59 4.32 2.82 3.16
N ARG A 60 4.68 4.11 3.22
CA ARG A 60 6.08 4.54 3.36
C ARG A 60 6.72 4.00 4.64
N ALA A 61 6.01 4.12 5.76
CA ALA A 61 6.51 3.60 7.03
C ALA A 61 6.60 2.06 7.02
N PHE A 62 5.66 1.37 6.38
CA PHE A 62 5.69 -0.07 6.19
C PHE A 62 6.91 -0.51 5.36
N HIS A 63 7.17 0.14 4.23
CA HIS A 63 8.35 -0.12 3.39
C HIS A 63 9.66 0.18 4.12
N LYS A 64 9.76 1.33 4.79
CA LYS A 64 10.94 1.72 5.57
C LYS A 64 11.30 0.67 6.60
N THR A 65 10.33 0.24 7.42
CA THR A 65 10.61 -0.74 8.48
C THR A 65 10.84 -2.14 7.93
N ARG A 66 10.14 -2.53 6.84
CA ARG A 66 10.41 -3.80 6.15
C ARG A 66 11.86 -3.87 5.67
N ARG A 67 12.37 -2.78 5.06
CA ARG A 67 13.78 -2.69 4.63
C ARG A 67 14.74 -2.78 5.82
N ALA A 68 14.48 -2.03 6.89
CA ALA A 68 15.29 -2.06 8.11
C ALA A 68 15.38 -3.48 8.71
N ARG A 69 14.27 -4.22 8.73
CA ARG A 69 14.22 -5.60 9.25
C ARG A 69 14.96 -6.60 8.35
N LEU A 70 15.00 -6.35 7.04
CA LEU A 70 15.74 -7.17 6.08
C LEU A 70 17.23 -6.79 6.00
N GLY A 71 17.70 -5.82 6.80
CA GLY A 71 19.09 -5.35 6.75
C GLY A 71 19.48 -4.72 5.41
N ILE A 72 18.51 -4.24 4.63
CA ILE A 72 18.76 -3.63 3.32
C ILE A 72 19.20 -2.18 3.55
N SER A 73 20.50 -1.91 3.41
CA SER A 73 21.07 -0.56 3.45
C SER A 73 20.96 0.12 2.09
N GLU A 74 20.59 1.41 2.06
CA GLU A 74 20.58 2.28 0.87
C GLU A 74 21.97 2.88 0.58
N GLU A 75 23.06 2.17 0.88
CA GLU A 75 24.37 2.67 0.46
C GLU A 75 24.40 2.76 -1.07
N PRO A 76 24.61 3.96 -1.64
CA PRO A 76 24.84 4.10 -3.07
C PRO A 76 26.15 3.36 -3.36
N GLY A 77 26.03 2.18 -3.96
CA GLY A 77 27.18 1.38 -4.35
C GLY A 77 27.99 2.15 -5.38
N THR A 78 29.07 2.77 -4.92
CA THR A 78 30.10 3.44 -5.75
C THR A 78 31.07 2.40 -6.33
N GLY A 79 30.56 1.23 -6.68
CA GLY A 79 31.32 0.11 -7.24
C GLY A 79 31.07 -0.07 -8.74
N PRO A 80 31.92 -0.84 -9.43
CA PRO A 80 31.74 -1.14 -10.85
C PRO A 80 30.40 -1.84 -11.09
N GLU A 81 29.78 -1.54 -12.24
CA GLU A 81 28.48 -2.10 -12.61
C GLU A 81 28.60 -3.61 -12.87
N THR A 82 28.02 -4.42 -11.98
CA THR A 82 27.98 -5.87 -12.07
C THR A 82 26.68 -6.35 -12.73
N PRO A 83 26.60 -7.60 -13.24
CA PRO A 83 25.33 -8.20 -13.65
C PRO A 83 24.24 -8.09 -12.56
N ARG A 84 24.62 -8.25 -11.30
CA ARG A 84 23.72 -8.14 -10.15
C ARG A 84 23.18 -6.72 -9.94
N THR A 85 24.01 -5.69 -10.09
CA THR A 85 23.54 -4.29 -9.98
C THR A 85 22.65 -3.90 -11.15
N ARG A 86 22.93 -4.40 -12.37
CA ARG A 86 22.02 -4.23 -13.53
C ARG A 86 20.66 -4.88 -13.32
N MET A 87 20.63 -6.11 -12.81
CA MET A 87 19.37 -6.80 -12.50
C MET A 87 18.59 -6.09 -11.39
N LYS A 88 19.27 -5.62 -10.34
CA LYS A 88 18.64 -4.80 -9.29
C LYS A 88 18.02 -3.53 -9.87
N ALA A 89 18.75 -2.78 -10.69
CA ALA A 89 18.26 -1.56 -11.33
C ALA A 89 17.08 -1.83 -12.28
N GLU A 90 17.12 -2.92 -13.06
CA GLU A 90 16.01 -3.33 -13.93
C GLU A 90 14.76 -3.66 -13.11
N PHE A 91 14.91 -4.40 -12.00
CA PHE A 91 13.83 -4.71 -11.09
C PHE A 91 13.22 -3.45 -10.45
N GLU A 92 14.06 -2.57 -9.92
CA GLU A 92 13.62 -1.30 -9.32
C GLU A 92 12.88 -0.44 -10.34
N SER A 93 13.41 -0.32 -11.57
CA SER A 93 12.74 0.40 -12.65
C SER A 93 11.36 -0.18 -12.99
N ARG A 94 11.22 -1.51 -13.00
CA ARG A 94 9.91 -2.16 -13.22
C ARG A 94 8.93 -1.89 -12.09
N VAL A 95 9.39 -1.94 -10.83
CA VAL A 95 8.56 -1.64 -9.66
C VAL A 95 8.12 -0.17 -9.67
N GLU A 96 9.01 0.76 -10.02
CA GLU A 96 8.70 2.19 -10.15
C GLU A 96 7.69 2.50 -11.27
N ALA A 97 7.71 1.70 -12.34
CA ALA A 97 6.80 1.83 -13.47
C ALA A 97 5.41 1.19 -13.24
N LEU A 98 5.20 0.47 -12.12
CA LEU A 98 3.90 -0.13 -11.83
C LEU A 98 2.83 0.96 -11.74
N ALA A 99 1.75 0.80 -12.49
CA ALA A 99 0.59 1.67 -12.44
C ALA A 99 -0.68 0.84 -12.62
N PHE A 100 -1.58 0.89 -11.64
CA PHE A 100 -2.87 0.20 -11.71
C PHE A 100 -3.91 0.88 -10.82
N THR A 101 -5.16 0.47 -10.98
CA THR A 101 -6.27 0.92 -10.13
C THR A 101 -7.14 -0.27 -9.79
N VAL A 102 -7.53 -0.37 -8.53
CA VAL A 102 -8.49 -1.36 -8.04
C VAL A 102 -9.73 -0.64 -7.50
N ALA A 103 -10.89 -1.30 -7.59
CA ALA A 103 -12.12 -0.84 -6.96
C ALA A 103 -12.43 -1.69 -5.73
N SER A 104 -13.11 -1.10 -4.76
CA SER A 104 -13.69 -1.82 -3.63
C SER A 104 -14.79 -2.78 -4.12
N PRO A 105 -15.13 -3.83 -3.34
CA PRO A 105 -16.18 -4.78 -3.71
C PRO A 105 -17.52 -4.13 -4.05
N GLY A 106 -17.93 -3.07 -3.33
CA GLY A 106 -19.15 -2.32 -3.60
C GLY A 106 -19.00 -1.21 -4.65
N GLY A 107 -17.81 -1.02 -5.22
CA GLY A 107 -17.52 0.00 -6.24
C GLY A 107 -17.61 1.45 -5.76
N GLU A 108 -17.65 1.67 -4.45
CA GLU A 108 -17.74 3.00 -3.84
C GLU A 108 -16.36 3.65 -3.66
N VAL A 109 -15.30 2.86 -3.58
CA VAL A 109 -13.93 3.35 -3.39
C VAL A 109 -13.03 2.80 -4.50
N LYS A 110 -12.11 3.63 -4.99
CA LYS A 110 -11.05 3.22 -5.89
C LYS A 110 -9.70 3.58 -5.30
N VAL A 111 -8.73 2.69 -5.43
CA VAL A 111 -7.34 2.94 -5.03
C VAL A 111 -6.47 2.80 -6.27
N GLY A 112 -5.83 3.90 -6.65
CA GLY A 112 -4.81 3.95 -7.69
C GLY A 112 -3.43 3.79 -7.06
N TRP A 113 -2.58 2.99 -7.69
CA TRP A 113 -1.21 2.75 -7.24
C TRP A 113 -0.22 3.10 -8.36
N GLY A 114 0.87 3.78 -8.02
CA GLY A 114 1.91 4.23 -8.95
C GLY A 114 3.32 4.11 -8.33
N GLY A 115 4.14 3.17 -8.79
CA GLY A 115 5.43 2.88 -8.17
C GLY A 115 5.29 2.30 -6.75
N PRO A 116 6.31 2.37 -5.90
CA PRO A 116 6.26 1.79 -4.56
C PRO A 116 5.40 2.61 -3.59
N ASP A 117 5.41 3.94 -3.68
CA ASP A 117 4.90 4.81 -2.61
C ASP A 117 3.86 5.86 -3.06
N ARG A 118 3.45 5.87 -4.34
CA ARG A 118 2.41 6.81 -4.82
C ARG A 118 1.07 6.10 -4.83
N VAL A 119 0.17 6.60 -3.99
CA VAL A 119 -1.20 6.07 -3.87
C VAL A 119 -2.18 7.22 -4.13
N GLN A 120 -3.26 6.91 -4.82
CA GLN A 120 -4.42 7.77 -5.02
C GLN A 120 -5.66 7.06 -4.47
N VAL A 121 -6.58 7.82 -3.90
CA VAL A 121 -7.86 7.31 -3.41
C VAL A 121 -8.97 8.14 -4.04
N GLY A 122 -9.99 7.47 -4.55
CA GLY A 122 -11.22 8.10 -5.02
C GLY A 122 -12.41 7.50 -4.28
N ILE A 123 -13.30 8.36 -3.80
CA ILE A 123 -14.58 7.94 -3.20
C ILE A 123 -15.70 8.42 -4.12
N ARG A 124 -16.59 7.51 -4.49
CA ARG A 124 -17.68 7.77 -5.43
C ARG A 124 -18.62 8.84 -4.86
N PRO A 125 -19.04 9.83 -5.66
CA PRO A 125 -20.00 10.83 -5.22
C PRO A 125 -21.27 10.22 -4.61
N GLY A 126 -21.70 10.74 -3.47
CA GLY A 126 -22.84 10.27 -2.70
C GLY A 126 -22.59 9.01 -1.88
N ALA A 127 -21.37 8.47 -1.85
CA ALA A 127 -21.04 7.31 -1.00
C ALA A 127 -21.29 7.60 0.48
N LEU A 128 -21.04 8.85 0.92
CA LEU A 128 -21.30 9.28 2.29
C LEU A 128 -22.79 9.29 2.66
N LEU A 129 -23.66 9.43 1.66
CA LEU A 129 -25.11 9.40 1.85
C LEU A 129 -25.67 7.97 1.78
N ARG A 130 -25.04 7.10 0.97
CA ARG A 130 -25.51 5.73 0.72
C ARG A 130 -25.04 4.72 1.78
N ARG A 131 -23.94 5.01 2.48
CA ARG A 131 -23.28 4.04 3.37
C ARG A 131 -23.16 4.57 4.79
N ALA A 132 -23.42 3.70 5.75
CA ALA A 132 -23.06 3.99 7.13
C ALA A 132 -21.52 4.05 7.27
N ARG A 133 -21.02 4.81 8.26
CA ARG A 133 -19.58 4.92 8.55
C ARG A 133 -18.83 3.58 8.59
N PRO A 134 -19.27 2.53 9.32
CA PRO A 134 -18.56 1.26 9.35
C PRO A 134 -18.53 0.56 7.99
N GLU A 135 -19.59 0.69 7.18
CA GLU A 135 -19.63 0.11 5.84
C GLU A 135 -18.65 0.83 4.90
N LEU A 136 -18.60 2.16 4.95
CA LEU A 136 -17.65 2.93 4.16
C LEU A 136 -16.20 2.64 4.59
N ALA A 137 -15.94 2.51 5.89
CA ALA A 137 -14.64 2.09 6.40
C ALA A 137 -14.25 0.70 5.86
N GLY A 138 -15.20 -0.24 5.84
CA GLY A 138 -15.03 -1.57 5.25
C GLY A 138 -14.77 -1.53 3.75
N GLU A 139 -15.47 -0.68 2.99
CA GLU A 139 -15.23 -0.50 1.55
C GLU A 139 -13.84 0.08 1.28
N ILE A 140 -13.40 1.08 2.06
CA ILE A 140 -12.04 1.62 1.96
C ILE A 140 -11.02 0.53 2.28
N ALA A 141 -11.18 -0.18 3.41
CA ALA A 141 -10.28 -1.27 3.78
C ALA A 141 -10.24 -2.37 2.71
N GLY A 142 -11.38 -2.73 2.12
CA GLY A 142 -11.47 -3.69 1.03
C GLY A 142 -10.68 -3.25 -0.21
N ALA A 143 -10.82 -1.98 -0.62
CA ALA A 143 -10.05 -1.43 -1.74
C ALA A 143 -8.54 -1.42 -1.45
N VAL A 144 -8.14 -1.01 -0.24
CA VAL A 144 -6.74 -0.98 0.17
C VAL A 144 -6.13 -2.39 0.18
N ASN A 145 -6.84 -3.37 0.73
CA ASN A 145 -6.40 -4.76 0.74
C ASN A 145 -6.25 -5.33 -0.68
N ALA A 146 -7.22 -5.07 -1.56
CA ALA A 146 -7.13 -5.46 -2.96
C ALA A 146 -5.92 -4.81 -3.65
N ALA A 147 -5.63 -3.53 -3.35
CA ALA A 147 -4.51 -2.81 -3.93
C ALA A 147 -3.16 -3.38 -3.46
N LEU A 148 -3.03 -3.68 -2.17
CA LEU A 148 -1.82 -4.27 -1.59
C LEU A 148 -1.57 -5.70 -2.11
N ALA A 149 -2.62 -6.50 -2.24
CA ALA A 149 -2.54 -7.82 -2.85
C ALA A 149 -2.06 -7.72 -4.29
N ARG A 150 -2.67 -6.82 -5.08
CA ARG A 150 -2.27 -6.59 -6.47
C ARG A 150 -0.83 -6.08 -6.59
N PHE A 151 -0.42 -5.15 -5.74
CA PHE A 151 0.96 -4.66 -5.70
C PHE A 151 1.94 -5.82 -5.45
N SER A 152 1.63 -6.68 -4.48
CA SER A 152 2.46 -7.83 -4.14
C SER A 152 2.61 -8.81 -5.31
N GLU A 153 1.52 -9.11 -6.02
CA GLU A 153 1.54 -9.92 -7.24
C GLU A 153 2.42 -9.31 -8.33
N GLU A 154 2.29 -8.01 -8.58
CA GLU A 154 3.06 -7.30 -9.61
C GLU A 154 4.55 -7.23 -9.26
N VAL A 155 4.90 -7.04 -7.99
CA VAL A 155 6.29 -7.10 -7.52
C VAL A 155 6.89 -8.49 -7.73
N VAL A 156 6.12 -9.55 -7.43
CA VAL A 156 6.56 -10.94 -7.68
C VAL A 156 6.74 -11.19 -9.18
N ARG A 157 5.83 -10.70 -10.04
CA ARG A 157 5.95 -10.78 -11.50
C ARG A 157 7.18 -10.03 -12.03
N ALA A 158 7.44 -8.82 -11.52
CA ALA A 158 8.62 -8.05 -11.87
C ALA A 158 9.91 -8.78 -11.47
N HIS A 159 9.94 -9.36 -10.27
CA HIS A 159 11.07 -10.16 -9.81
C HIS A 159 11.27 -11.39 -10.71
N ALA A 160 10.21 -12.14 -11.00
CA ALA A 160 10.24 -13.30 -11.87
C ALA A 160 10.81 -12.95 -13.26
N ALA A 161 10.34 -11.86 -13.87
CA ALA A 161 10.79 -11.42 -15.19
C ALA A 161 12.28 -11.06 -15.26
N VAL A 162 12.85 -10.53 -14.18
CA VAL A 162 14.26 -10.10 -14.14
C VAL A 162 15.20 -11.25 -13.76
N TYR A 163 14.82 -12.02 -12.75
CA TYR A 163 15.72 -12.99 -12.13
C TYR A 163 15.58 -14.40 -12.72
N ILE A 164 14.36 -14.88 -13.03
CA ILE A 164 14.17 -16.28 -13.46
C ILE A 164 14.82 -16.55 -14.84
N PRO A 165 14.60 -15.77 -15.90
CA PRO A 165 15.16 -16.08 -17.22
C PRO A 165 16.69 -16.10 -17.30
N LYS A 166 17.39 -15.43 -16.36
CA LYS A 166 18.85 -15.32 -16.37
C LYS A 166 19.53 -16.49 -15.65
N TYR A 167 18.91 -17.08 -14.64
CA TYR A 167 19.42 -18.30 -13.97
C TYR A 167 19.38 -19.56 -14.86
N TRP A 168 18.60 -19.56 -15.94
CA TRP A 168 18.54 -20.67 -16.90
C TRP A 168 19.55 -20.56 -18.05
N ARG A 169 20.32 -19.47 -18.16
CA ARG A 169 21.38 -19.33 -19.18
C ARG A 169 22.79 -19.62 -18.66
N GLU A 170 22.92 -19.84 -17.36
CA GLU A 170 24.20 -20.18 -16.69
C GLU A 170 24.30 -21.67 -16.30
N MET A 171 23.30 -22.50 -16.68
CA MET A 171 23.35 -23.97 -16.68
C MET A 171 23.41 -24.49 -18.10
#